data_AF-A0A5N7AYI7-F1
#
_entry.id   AF-A0A5N7AYI7-F1
#
_cell.length_a   1.000
_cell.length_b   1.000
_cell.length_c   1.000
_cell.angle_alpha   90.00
_cell.angle_beta   90.00
_cell.angle_gamma   90.00
#
_symmetry.space_group_name_H-M   'P 1'
#
loop_
_entity.id
_entity.type
_entity.pdbx_description
1 polymer ?
#
loop_
_entity_poly.entity_id
_entity_poly.type
_entity_poly.pdbx_seq_one_letter_code
_entity_poly.pdbx_strand_id
1 'polypeptide(L)'
;MLVRHPLFALFWVGSAYASSNKCLSSNAIGTKSYNACCTGQSSGIETIKGVEFRYTCEQYALDSNGDYGTASTAATAADCAGQCAENPECVVSTWFATRKKCLSYSDMGFRPHSEKYWMTFVRTGKTTDEKGGTDGPNCEEKVTAATAQCKAEEAKACETEKAALEQKIRAECKKDAEEKCKGISHEQCREIETKCSSDKLAMGKELQDKCNVEKAALSAKCDEEKANKDKELQESQKKWEMAMTALKNTCDADKGAKEQCETELTALKISCAADKSAKEHCEKDKAELSKKHDEERDSKKKLEQENKDLISKFEEEKEAQEKASKEEKAKLEEENNKLKEIIAASGGGPGGPVKPDVLPSGPENSTTPCPHIHGKEYTVDGVTYQAFCGKMTRGRVINRNVDGGILLGSSPAIVMKVCSMEPTCQGIFCDNVGHCNIYIDYQFPPTEDLTGARNEQVYSLIPVQPRQNSANANALSASSVLAGNLFGGCPHTHKQKITIASHTFDFRCREARGGSSMSVGTGGIRYPSWCMAACAATPGCVGTSMGTSTCTYYSSLDNLDKLEETSERPLSQYWVARLTDQS
;
A
#
# COMPACT_ATOMS: atom_id res chain seq x y z
N MET A 1 8.90 -11.85 -72.09
CA MET A 1 10.03 -12.70 -71.66
C MET A 1 10.27 -12.47 -70.18
N LEU A 2 10.04 -13.50 -69.37
CA LEU A 2 10.17 -13.51 -67.92
C LEU A 2 11.65 -13.57 -67.51
N VAL A 3 12.10 -12.66 -66.65
CA VAL A 3 13.40 -12.78 -65.97
C VAL A 3 13.15 -13.06 -64.49
N ARG A 4 13.41 -14.30 -64.10
CA ARG A 4 13.37 -14.85 -62.74
C ARG A 4 14.47 -14.24 -61.87
N HIS A 5 14.12 -13.75 -60.69
CA HIS A 5 15.06 -13.55 -59.58
C HIS A 5 14.99 -14.75 -58.62
N PRO A 6 16.10 -15.26 -58.07
CA PRO A 6 16.09 -16.32 -57.09
C PRO A 6 15.89 -15.75 -55.67
N LEU A 7 14.92 -16.31 -54.95
CA LEU A 7 14.74 -16.12 -53.51
C LEU A 7 15.83 -16.90 -52.77
N PHE A 8 16.76 -16.18 -52.12
CA PHE A 8 17.65 -16.75 -51.10
C PHE A 8 16.86 -16.91 -49.80
N ALA A 9 16.49 -18.15 -49.48
CA ALA A 9 16.01 -18.52 -48.15
C ALA A 9 17.21 -18.72 -47.22
N LEU A 10 17.49 -17.74 -46.36
CA LEU A 10 18.39 -17.91 -45.22
C LEU A 10 17.67 -18.72 -44.14
N PHE A 11 17.91 -20.03 -44.13
CA PHE A 11 17.65 -20.86 -42.96
C PHE A 11 18.61 -20.44 -41.84
N TRP A 12 18.09 -19.70 -40.87
CA TRP A 12 18.73 -19.57 -39.55
C TRP A 12 18.61 -20.91 -38.84
N VAL A 13 19.67 -21.73 -38.93
CA VAL A 13 19.90 -22.82 -37.99
C VAL A 13 20.22 -22.16 -36.66
N GLY A 14 19.25 -22.16 -35.74
CA GLY A 14 19.48 -21.75 -34.37
C GLY A 14 20.51 -22.67 -33.73
N SER A 15 21.76 -22.23 -33.68
CA SER A 15 22.79 -22.84 -32.85
C SER A 15 22.36 -22.76 -31.40
N ALA A 16 21.88 -23.88 -30.86
CA ALA A 16 21.84 -24.10 -29.42
C ALA A 16 23.28 -24.10 -28.92
N TYR A 17 23.78 -22.94 -28.51
CA TYR A 17 24.97 -22.86 -27.68
C TYR A 17 24.61 -23.51 -26.35
N ALA A 18 25.00 -24.77 -26.20
CA ALA A 18 25.14 -25.42 -24.91
C ALA A 18 26.23 -24.66 -24.12
N SER A 19 25.83 -23.55 -23.47
CA SER A 19 26.66 -22.88 -22.47
C SER A 19 26.71 -23.78 -21.24
N SER A 20 27.75 -24.59 -21.15
CA SER A 20 27.99 -25.59 -20.11
C SER A 20 28.54 -25.02 -18.80
N ASN A 21 28.50 -23.69 -18.61
CA ASN A 21 29.00 -23.09 -17.37
C ASN A 21 27.85 -22.93 -16.36
N LYS A 22 27.62 -24.00 -15.58
CA LYS A 22 26.72 -23.97 -14.43
C LYS A 22 27.24 -22.97 -13.38
N CYS A 23 26.53 -21.88 -13.18
CA CYS A 23 26.77 -20.78 -12.24
C CYS A 23 27.18 -21.27 -10.83
N LEU A 24 26.34 -22.12 -10.21
CA LEU A 24 26.51 -22.61 -8.84
C LEU A 24 27.49 -23.79 -8.73
N SER A 25 28.01 -24.29 -9.85
CA SER A 25 29.08 -25.29 -9.86
C SER A 25 30.50 -24.69 -9.85
N SER A 26 30.60 -23.37 -9.99
CA SER A 26 31.87 -22.67 -10.05
C SER A 26 32.47 -22.49 -8.66
N ASN A 27 33.69 -23.00 -8.47
CA ASN A 27 34.49 -22.77 -7.27
C ASN A 27 35.23 -21.41 -7.29
N ALA A 28 34.92 -20.55 -8.26
CA ALA A 28 35.56 -19.23 -8.35
C ALA A 28 35.09 -18.32 -7.21
N ILE A 29 36.00 -17.54 -6.63
CA ILE A 29 35.76 -16.70 -5.46
C ILE A 29 35.47 -15.24 -5.89
N GLY A 30 34.53 -14.59 -5.20
CA GLY A 30 34.22 -13.17 -5.37
C GLY A 30 33.74 -12.81 -6.78
N THR A 31 34.27 -11.73 -7.38
CA THR A 31 33.82 -11.25 -8.71
C THR A 31 34.00 -12.28 -9.82
N LYS A 32 34.92 -13.25 -9.68
CA LYS A 32 35.04 -14.37 -10.63
C LYS A 32 33.87 -15.36 -10.53
N SER A 33 33.33 -15.60 -9.33
CA SER A 33 32.09 -16.37 -9.12
C SER A 33 30.92 -15.67 -9.79
N TYR A 34 30.81 -14.35 -9.57
CA TYR A 34 29.78 -13.52 -10.20
C TYR A 34 29.85 -13.60 -11.72
N ASN A 35 31.04 -13.43 -12.29
CA ASN A 35 31.23 -13.51 -13.74
C ASN A 35 30.91 -14.90 -14.30
N ALA A 36 31.19 -15.98 -13.55
CA ALA A 36 30.80 -17.33 -13.97
C ALA A 36 29.27 -17.47 -14.11
N CYS A 37 28.51 -16.73 -13.29
CA CYS A 37 27.05 -16.74 -13.33
C CYS A 37 26.44 -15.73 -14.31
N CYS A 38 27.01 -14.53 -14.39
CA CYS A 38 26.38 -13.35 -14.99
C CYS A 38 27.00 -12.92 -16.33
N THR A 39 28.04 -13.60 -16.81
CA THR A 39 28.59 -13.32 -18.14
C THR A 39 27.73 -13.99 -19.21
N GLY A 40 26.94 -13.20 -19.92
CA GLY A 40 26.09 -13.68 -21.03
C GLY A 40 24.67 -14.09 -20.64
N GLN A 41 24.31 -13.98 -19.36
CA GLN A 41 22.95 -14.24 -18.87
C GLN A 41 22.66 -13.38 -17.63
N SER A 42 21.41 -12.91 -17.49
CA SER A 42 20.97 -12.10 -16.35
C SER A 42 20.27 -12.92 -15.25
N SER A 43 19.88 -14.16 -15.55
CA SER A 43 19.21 -15.05 -14.62
C SER A 43 19.34 -16.51 -15.08
N GLY A 44 19.02 -17.44 -14.18
CA GLY A 44 18.98 -18.87 -14.50
C GLY A 44 18.38 -19.68 -13.35
N ILE A 45 18.30 -20.99 -13.55
CA ILE A 45 17.80 -21.94 -12.55
C ILE A 45 18.85 -23.03 -12.35
N GLU A 46 19.28 -23.24 -11.11
CA GLU A 46 20.25 -24.28 -10.77
C GLU A 46 19.93 -24.92 -9.42
N THR A 47 20.38 -26.16 -9.26
CA THR A 47 20.18 -26.95 -8.05
C THR A 47 21.46 -26.98 -7.24
N ILE A 48 21.38 -26.69 -5.94
CA ILE A 48 22.47 -26.86 -4.98
C ILE A 48 21.95 -27.57 -3.75
N LYS A 49 22.68 -28.60 -3.30
CA LYS A 49 22.27 -29.46 -2.16
C LYS A 49 20.81 -29.98 -2.27
N GLY A 50 20.38 -30.35 -3.48
CA GLY A 50 19.04 -30.88 -3.73
C GLY A 50 17.91 -29.83 -3.78
N VAL A 51 18.21 -28.55 -3.58
CA VAL A 51 17.25 -27.44 -3.63
C VAL A 51 17.44 -26.64 -4.91
N GLU A 52 16.36 -26.48 -5.69
CA GLU A 52 16.36 -25.64 -6.89
C GLU A 52 16.21 -24.15 -6.52
N PHE A 53 17.12 -23.33 -7.06
CA PHE A 53 17.10 -21.88 -6.94
C PHE A 53 17.00 -21.23 -8.31
N ARG A 54 16.17 -20.20 -8.40
CA ARG A 54 16.22 -19.21 -9.47
C ARG A 54 17.17 -18.10 -9.04
N TYR A 55 18.24 -17.87 -9.80
CA TYR A 55 19.14 -16.76 -9.54
C TYR A 55 18.88 -15.58 -10.49
N THR A 56 19.15 -14.36 -10.02
CA THR A 56 19.10 -13.14 -10.83
C THR A 56 20.31 -12.26 -10.51
N CYS A 57 20.99 -11.80 -11.55
CA CYS A 57 22.18 -10.95 -11.49
C CYS A 57 21.80 -9.48 -11.32
N GLU A 58 22.74 -8.70 -10.80
CA GLU A 58 22.58 -7.27 -10.50
C GLU A 58 21.38 -6.96 -9.60
N GLN A 59 21.06 -7.88 -8.69
CA GLN A 59 19.87 -7.76 -7.84
C GLN A 59 20.15 -8.18 -6.40
N TYR A 60 19.64 -7.40 -5.44
CA TYR A 60 19.56 -7.74 -4.02
C TYR A 60 18.12 -7.69 -3.51
N ALA A 61 17.84 -8.40 -2.42
CA ALA A 61 16.55 -8.37 -1.74
C ALA A 61 16.61 -7.48 -0.48
N LEU A 62 15.53 -6.78 -0.18
CA LEU A 62 15.22 -6.25 1.15
C LEU A 62 13.95 -6.93 1.64
N ASP A 63 13.76 -7.05 2.95
CA ASP A 63 12.49 -7.57 3.48
C ASP A 63 11.33 -6.58 3.26
N SER A 64 10.15 -6.94 3.77
CA SER A 64 8.94 -6.11 3.65
C SER A 64 9.04 -4.76 4.36
N ASN A 65 9.93 -4.61 5.35
CA ASN A 65 10.21 -3.37 6.08
C ASN A 65 11.35 -2.54 5.45
N GLY A 66 12.05 -3.09 4.46
CA GLY A 66 13.22 -2.47 3.85
C GLY A 66 14.53 -2.76 4.57
N ASP A 67 14.54 -3.74 5.48
CA ASP A 67 15.73 -4.15 6.22
C ASP A 67 16.54 -5.23 5.48
N TYR A 68 17.83 -5.31 5.83
CA TYR A 68 18.72 -6.37 5.36
C TYR A 68 18.50 -7.65 6.19
N GLY A 69 18.46 -8.79 5.51
CA GLY A 69 18.29 -10.09 6.14
C GLY A 69 19.49 -10.50 7.00
N THR A 70 19.44 -11.73 7.52
CA THR A 70 20.50 -12.27 8.37
C THR A 70 21.81 -12.34 7.58
N ALA A 71 22.83 -11.64 8.09
CA ALA A 71 24.11 -11.54 7.41
C ALA A 71 25.06 -12.69 7.78
N SER A 72 25.68 -13.28 6.76
CA SER A 72 26.74 -14.27 6.88
C SER A 72 27.85 -14.02 5.86
N THR A 73 28.96 -14.75 5.98
CA THR A 73 30.06 -14.73 5.01
C THR A 73 29.92 -15.89 4.03
N ALA A 74 30.13 -15.62 2.74
CA ALA A 74 30.10 -16.62 1.67
C ALA A 74 31.14 -16.26 0.61
N ALA A 75 32.12 -17.14 0.35
CA ALA A 75 33.21 -16.85 -0.58
C ALA A 75 32.77 -16.90 -2.05
N THR A 76 31.75 -17.71 -2.33
CA THR A 76 31.19 -17.94 -3.67
C THR A 76 29.66 -17.74 -3.68
N ALA A 77 29.08 -17.59 -4.87
CA ALA A 77 27.63 -17.59 -5.07
C ALA A 77 27.00 -18.92 -4.59
N ALA A 78 27.68 -20.03 -4.88
CA ALA A 78 27.29 -21.37 -4.44
C ALA A 78 27.23 -21.50 -2.92
N ASP A 79 28.19 -20.93 -2.19
CA ASP A 79 28.18 -20.95 -0.72
C ASP A 79 26.95 -20.24 -0.15
N CYS A 80 26.58 -19.08 -0.72
CA CYS A 80 25.43 -18.31 -0.24
C CYS A 80 24.10 -19.01 -0.52
N ALA A 81 23.93 -19.57 -1.72
CA ALA A 81 22.76 -20.39 -2.05
C ALA A 81 22.73 -21.67 -1.20
N GLY A 82 23.89 -22.29 -0.95
CA GLY A 82 24.03 -23.49 -0.14
C GLY A 82 23.73 -23.29 1.35
N GLN A 83 24.04 -22.11 1.91
CA GLN A 83 23.64 -21.73 3.28
C GLN A 83 22.12 -21.56 3.37
N CYS A 84 21.49 -20.98 2.35
CA CYS A 84 20.04 -20.91 2.26
C CYS A 84 19.40 -22.30 2.11
N ALA A 85 20.01 -23.19 1.33
CA ALA A 85 19.52 -24.56 1.15
C ALA A 85 19.53 -25.38 2.46
N GLU A 86 20.48 -25.11 3.36
CA GLU A 86 20.58 -25.77 4.67
C GLU A 86 19.54 -25.27 5.69
N ASN A 87 19.08 -24.02 5.55
CA ASN A 87 18.05 -23.46 6.41
C ASN A 87 16.67 -23.60 5.73
N PRO A 88 15.78 -24.49 6.20
CA PRO A 88 14.48 -24.68 5.58
C PRO A 88 13.60 -23.43 5.60
N GLU A 89 13.83 -22.49 6.53
CA GLU A 89 13.12 -21.21 6.61
C GLU A 89 13.61 -20.19 5.58
N CYS A 90 14.78 -20.40 4.97
CA CYS A 90 15.31 -19.47 3.98
C CYS A 90 14.53 -19.57 2.66
N VAL A 91 13.86 -18.47 2.31
CA VAL A 91 13.08 -18.32 1.08
C VAL A 91 13.95 -17.71 -0.02
N VAL A 92 14.74 -16.70 0.35
CA VAL A 92 15.62 -15.98 -0.56
C VAL A 92 16.95 -15.71 0.12
N SER A 93 18.04 -15.82 -0.65
CA SER A 93 19.33 -15.30 -0.24
C SER A 93 19.90 -14.35 -1.29
N THR A 94 20.71 -13.43 -0.85
CA THR A 94 21.37 -12.46 -1.71
C THR A 94 22.86 -12.45 -1.40
N TRP A 95 23.70 -12.45 -2.42
CA TRP A 95 25.15 -12.45 -2.31
C TRP A 95 25.78 -11.21 -2.94
N PHE A 96 26.68 -10.55 -2.20
CA PHE A 96 27.47 -9.43 -2.69
C PHE A 96 28.90 -9.85 -3.02
N ALA A 97 29.19 -9.98 -4.32
CA ALA A 97 30.43 -10.62 -4.78
C ALA A 97 31.71 -9.89 -4.38
N THR A 98 31.68 -8.55 -4.28
CA THR A 98 32.87 -7.75 -3.92
C THR A 98 33.22 -7.87 -2.43
N ARG A 99 32.21 -8.02 -1.56
CA ARG A 99 32.38 -8.11 -0.10
C ARG A 99 32.28 -9.52 0.45
N LYS A 100 31.97 -10.53 -0.38
CA LYS A 100 31.78 -11.93 0.03
C LYS A 100 30.76 -12.08 1.17
N LYS A 101 29.71 -11.24 1.12
CA LYS A 101 28.65 -11.18 2.12
C LYS A 101 27.39 -11.84 1.56
N CYS A 102 26.78 -12.73 2.34
CA CYS A 102 25.49 -13.34 2.04
C CYS A 102 24.45 -12.77 3.02
N LEU A 103 23.24 -12.54 2.53
CA LEU A 103 22.09 -12.11 3.31
C LEU A 103 20.98 -13.14 3.07
N SER A 104 20.41 -13.72 4.12
CA SER A 104 19.30 -14.67 4.02
C SER A 104 18.03 -14.10 4.62
N TYR A 105 16.89 -14.44 4.01
CA TYR A 105 15.59 -13.94 4.40
C TYR A 105 14.60 -15.10 4.48
N SER A 106 13.76 -15.07 5.52
CA SER A 106 12.68 -16.04 5.71
C SER A 106 11.33 -15.56 5.19
N ASP A 107 11.23 -14.29 4.80
CA ASP A 107 9.99 -13.68 4.31
C ASP A 107 9.85 -13.81 2.79
N MET A 108 8.66 -14.19 2.31
CA MET A 108 8.29 -14.20 0.89
C MET A 108 8.01 -12.79 0.35
N GLY A 109 7.73 -11.81 1.22
CA GLY A 109 7.40 -10.41 0.87
C GLY A 109 8.60 -9.52 0.50
N PHE A 110 9.71 -10.11 0.03
CA PHE A 110 10.93 -9.35 -0.25
C PHE A 110 10.78 -8.42 -1.48
N ARG A 111 11.50 -7.29 -1.46
CA ARG A 111 11.53 -6.31 -2.56
C ARG A 111 12.88 -6.35 -3.28
N PRO A 112 12.91 -6.66 -4.59
CA PRO A 112 14.15 -6.68 -5.35
C PRO A 112 14.63 -5.26 -5.67
N HIS A 113 15.94 -5.05 -5.57
CA HIS A 113 16.61 -3.79 -5.89
C HIS A 113 17.80 -4.07 -6.81
N SER A 114 18.00 -3.21 -7.82
CA SER A 114 19.06 -3.40 -8.79
C SER A 114 20.37 -2.74 -8.35
N GLU A 115 21.43 -3.53 -8.23
CA GLU A 115 22.77 -3.01 -7.95
C GLU A 115 23.86 -3.96 -8.49
N LYS A 116 24.95 -3.38 -9.01
CA LYS A 116 26.04 -4.16 -9.61
C LYS A 116 26.71 -5.09 -8.60
N TYR A 117 27.15 -6.26 -9.08
CA TYR A 117 27.83 -7.31 -8.29
C TYR A 117 26.98 -7.99 -7.22
N TRP A 118 25.68 -7.72 -7.19
CA TRP A 118 24.73 -8.44 -6.36
C TRP A 118 24.06 -9.57 -7.14
N MET A 119 23.77 -10.66 -6.45
CA MET A 119 22.98 -11.77 -6.97
C MET A 119 21.93 -12.18 -5.96
N THR A 120 20.71 -12.45 -6.42
CA THR A 120 19.63 -12.97 -5.58
C THR A 120 19.31 -14.40 -6.00
N PHE A 121 19.09 -15.29 -5.02
CA PHE A 121 18.72 -16.70 -5.16
C PHE A 121 17.37 -16.92 -4.49
N VAL A 122 16.33 -17.16 -5.29
CA VAL A 122 14.98 -17.43 -4.80
C VAL A 122 14.73 -18.92 -4.88
N ARG A 123 14.35 -19.54 -3.76
CA ARG A 123 14.01 -20.96 -3.70
C ARG A 123 12.73 -21.21 -4.50
N THR A 124 12.74 -22.18 -5.44
CA THR A 124 11.59 -22.41 -6.34
C THR A 124 10.61 -23.48 -5.85
N GLY A 125 10.85 -24.07 -4.68
CA GLY A 125 9.99 -25.09 -4.07
C GLY A 125 10.17 -26.51 -4.61
N LYS A 126 10.94 -26.71 -5.69
CA LYS A 126 11.28 -28.04 -6.22
C LYS A 126 12.53 -28.59 -5.54
N THR A 127 12.37 -29.63 -4.73
CA THR A 127 13.47 -30.48 -4.29
C THR A 127 13.62 -31.64 -5.27
N THR A 128 14.83 -31.94 -5.73
CA THR A 128 15.09 -32.95 -6.77
C THR A 128 14.82 -34.40 -6.34
N ASP A 129 14.33 -34.63 -5.12
CA ASP A 129 14.00 -35.95 -4.58
C ASP A 129 12.68 -36.53 -5.12
N GLU A 130 11.95 -35.79 -5.97
CA GLU A 130 10.72 -36.27 -6.63
C GLU A 130 10.94 -37.02 -7.96
N LYS A 131 12.15 -37.48 -8.27
CA LYS A 131 12.31 -38.55 -9.26
C LYS A 131 12.29 -39.89 -8.57
N GLY A 132 11.14 -40.56 -8.67
CA GLY A 132 10.94 -41.96 -8.34
C GLY A 132 12.04 -42.84 -8.93
N GLY A 133 13.00 -43.17 -8.08
CA GLY A 133 13.90 -44.30 -8.20
C GLY A 133 13.73 -45.11 -6.94
N THR A 134 12.82 -46.08 -6.98
CA THR A 134 12.87 -47.26 -6.12
C THR A 134 14.26 -47.87 -6.29
N ASP A 135 15.15 -47.67 -5.31
CA ASP A 135 16.29 -48.55 -4.95
C ASP A 135 17.23 -47.84 -3.94
N GLY A 136 16.65 -47.14 -2.97
CA GLY A 136 17.34 -46.89 -1.70
C GLY A 136 17.05 -48.07 -0.77
N PRO A 137 18.04 -48.68 -0.10
CA PRO A 137 17.81 -49.84 0.77
C PRO A 137 16.69 -49.53 1.75
N ASN A 138 15.61 -50.32 1.66
CA ASN A 138 14.39 -50.15 2.45
C ASN A 138 14.80 -50.04 3.92
N CYS A 139 14.28 -49.03 4.62
CA CYS A 139 14.55 -48.83 6.05
C CYS A 139 14.30 -50.12 6.85
N GLU A 140 13.33 -50.92 6.42
CA GLU A 140 13.00 -52.25 6.94
C GLU A 140 14.16 -53.26 6.82
N GLU A 141 14.92 -53.22 5.73
CA GLU A 141 16.07 -54.08 5.49
C GLU A 141 17.25 -53.68 6.41
N LYS A 142 17.45 -52.38 6.63
CA LYS A 142 18.45 -51.87 7.58
C LYS A 142 18.10 -52.21 9.03
N VAL A 143 16.83 -52.09 9.41
CA VAL A 143 16.34 -52.49 10.75
C VAL A 143 16.50 -54.00 10.93
N THR A 144 16.20 -54.80 9.90
CA THR A 144 16.37 -56.26 9.94
C THR A 144 17.83 -56.66 10.05
N ALA A 145 18.72 -56.03 9.27
CA ALA A 145 20.16 -56.27 9.33
C ALA A 145 20.77 -55.87 10.69
N ALA A 146 20.39 -54.70 11.23
CA ALA A 146 20.85 -54.26 12.55
C ALA A 146 20.34 -55.19 13.67
N THR A 147 19.09 -55.65 13.58
CA THR A 147 18.52 -56.61 14.54
C THR A 147 19.24 -57.96 14.48
N ALA A 148 19.56 -58.45 13.27
CA ALA A 148 20.30 -59.68 13.09
C ALA A 148 21.74 -59.58 13.60
N GLN A 149 22.41 -58.45 13.37
CA GLN A 149 23.75 -58.20 13.87
C GLN A 149 23.80 -58.13 15.40
N CYS A 150 22.85 -57.45 16.03
CA CYS A 150 22.73 -57.38 17.49
C CYS A 150 22.58 -58.78 18.11
N LYS A 151 21.67 -59.62 17.57
CA LYS A 151 21.49 -61.01 18.02
C LYS A 151 22.73 -61.89 17.82
N ALA A 152 23.51 -61.65 16.76
CA ALA A 152 24.73 -62.40 16.47
C ALA A 152 25.89 -62.02 17.39
N GLU A 153 26.07 -60.73 17.67
CA GLU A 153 27.10 -60.23 18.58
C GLU A 153 26.84 -60.69 20.03
N GLU A 154 25.57 -60.72 20.46
CA GLU A 154 25.15 -61.24 21.76
C GLU A 154 25.42 -62.73 21.94
N ALA A 155 25.04 -63.55 20.96
CA ALA A 155 25.29 -64.99 21.00
C ALA A 155 26.79 -65.30 21.09
N LYS A 156 27.62 -64.52 20.39
CA LYS A 156 29.06 -64.66 20.43
C LYS A 156 29.66 -64.24 21.78
N ALA A 157 29.15 -63.18 22.40
CA ALA A 157 29.62 -62.74 23.71
C ALA A 157 29.34 -63.78 24.81
N CYS A 158 28.11 -64.31 24.90
CA CYS A 158 27.78 -65.33 25.90
C CYS A 158 28.60 -66.63 25.70
N GLU A 159 28.77 -67.12 24.46
CA GLU A 159 29.58 -68.32 24.22
C GLU A 159 31.06 -68.11 24.58
N THR A 160 31.59 -66.90 24.39
CA THR A 160 32.97 -66.57 24.76
C THR A 160 33.16 -66.53 26.28
N GLU A 161 32.24 -65.90 27.02
CA GLU A 161 32.28 -65.88 28.48
C GLU A 161 32.10 -67.28 29.08
N LYS A 162 31.18 -68.08 28.53
CA LYS A 162 30.99 -69.48 28.93
C LYS A 162 32.27 -70.29 28.76
N ALA A 163 32.94 -70.19 27.62
CA ALA A 163 34.19 -70.90 27.37
C ALA A 163 35.31 -70.46 28.34
N ALA A 164 35.43 -69.15 28.62
CA ALA A 164 36.44 -68.63 29.54
C ALA A 164 36.20 -69.12 30.99
N LEU A 165 34.94 -69.16 31.43
CA LEU A 165 34.56 -69.68 32.74
C LEU A 165 34.77 -71.19 32.86
N GLU A 166 34.41 -71.97 31.84
CA GLU A 166 34.69 -73.41 31.82
C GLU A 166 36.19 -73.70 31.91
N GLN A 167 37.03 -72.90 31.26
CA GLN A 167 38.48 -73.02 31.33
C GLN A 167 39.00 -72.67 32.74
N LYS A 168 38.47 -71.62 33.37
CA LYS A 168 38.82 -71.22 34.73
C LYS A 168 38.45 -72.30 35.76
N ILE A 169 37.24 -72.87 35.67
CA ILE A 169 36.79 -73.95 36.56
C ILE A 169 37.65 -75.20 36.36
N ARG A 170 38.00 -75.57 35.12
CA ARG A 170 38.91 -76.69 34.86
C ARG A 170 40.29 -76.47 35.48
N ALA A 171 40.82 -75.25 35.41
CA ALA A 171 42.12 -74.90 35.99
C ALA A 171 42.08 -74.96 37.53
N GLU A 172 41.04 -74.42 38.16
CA GLU A 172 40.86 -74.45 39.62
C GLU A 172 40.65 -75.88 40.13
N CYS A 173 39.81 -76.68 39.49
CA CYS A 173 39.62 -78.09 39.83
C CYS A 173 40.92 -78.91 39.70
N LYS A 174 41.73 -78.66 38.66
CA LYS A 174 43.02 -79.33 38.49
C LYS A 174 43.99 -78.94 39.60
N LYS A 175 44.05 -77.66 39.95
CA LYS A 175 44.89 -77.16 41.05
C LYS A 175 44.47 -77.77 42.39
N ASP A 176 43.16 -77.80 42.68
CA ASP A 176 42.62 -78.38 43.90
C ASP A 176 42.87 -79.89 43.99
N ALA A 177 42.77 -80.62 42.88
CA ALA A 177 43.12 -82.04 42.83
C ALA A 177 44.62 -82.27 43.08
N GLU A 178 45.49 -81.47 42.45
CA GLU A 178 46.95 -81.59 42.62
C GLU A 178 47.43 -81.19 44.03
N GLU A 179 46.79 -80.19 44.65
CA GLU A 179 47.16 -79.68 45.97
C GLU A 179 46.61 -80.54 47.11
N LYS A 180 45.35 -80.99 46.99
CA LYS A 180 44.70 -81.80 48.04
C LYS A 180 45.08 -83.28 47.96
N CYS A 181 45.38 -83.84 46.79
CA CYS A 181 45.77 -85.27 46.69
C CYS A 181 47.22 -85.56 47.09
N LYS A 182 48.03 -84.55 47.45
CA LYS A 182 49.35 -84.77 48.05
C LYS A 182 49.20 -85.21 49.51
N GLY A 183 49.32 -86.53 49.75
CA GLY A 183 49.46 -87.10 51.09
C GLY A 183 48.22 -87.78 51.67
N ILE A 184 47.15 -87.98 50.89
CA ILE A 184 45.96 -88.75 51.28
C ILE A 184 45.81 -90.04 50.48
N SER A 185 44.99 -90.96 51.00
CA SER A 185 44.75 -92.26 50.37
C SER A 185 44.05 -92.12 49.01
N HIS A 186 44.27 -93.08 48.11
CA HIS A 186 43.68 -93.12 46.77
C HIS A 186 42.14 -93.02 46.78
N GLU A 187 41.49 -93.54 47.82
CA GLU A 187 40.03 -93.47 48.02
C GLU A 187 39.54 -92.03 48.24
N GLN A 188 40.25 -91.26 49.09
CA GLN A 188 39.89 -89.88 49.41
C GLN A 188 40.15 -88.92 48.24
N CYS A 189 41.17 -89.19 47.43
CA CYS A 189 41.41 -88.42 46.20
C CYS A 189 40.29 -88.63 45.18
N ARG A 190 39.75 -89.85 45.05
CA ARG A 190 38.62 -90.17 44.17
C ARG A 190 37.33 -89.47 44.57
N GLU A 191 37.10 -89.30 45.87
CA GLU A 191 35.94 -88.56 46.41
C GLU A 191 36.04 -87.05 46.12
N ILE A 192 37.24 -86.48 46.19
CA ILE A 192 37.49 -85.08 45.83
C ILE A 192 37.28 -84.85 44.32
N GLU A 193 37.74 -85.76 43.46
CA GLU A 193 37.51 -85.68 42.01
C GLU A 193 36.03 -85.78 41.65
N THR A 194 35.28 -86.68 42.29
CA THR A 194 33.82 -86.80 42.07
C THR A 194 33.07 -85.56 42.56
N LYS A 195 33.47 -84.97 43.69
CA LYS A 195 32.91 -83.71 44.17
C LYS A 195 33.20 -82.54 43.22
N CYS A 196 34.44 -82.36 42.77
CA CYS A 196 34.79 -81.34 41.77
C CYS A 196 34.00 -81.54 40.46
N SER A 197 33.79 -82.78 40.01
CA SER A 197 32.98 -83.07 38.83
C SER A 197 31.52 -82.67 39.01
N SER A 198 30.95 -82.91 40.19
CA SER A 198 29.59 -82.50 40.55
C SER A 198 29.45 -80.96 40.64
N ASP A 199 30.39 -80.28 41.30
CA ASP A 199 30.38 -78.82 41.45
C ASP A 199 30.54 -78.14 40.08
N LYS A 200 31.35 -78.71 39.17
CA LYS A 200 31.48 -78.26 37.78
C LYS A 200 30.15 -78.33 37.03
N LEU A 201 29.37 -79.39 37.20
CA LEU A 201 28.05 -79.52 36.57
C LEU A 201 27.05 -78.52 37.16
N ALA A 202 27.08 -78.30 38.48
CA ALA A 202 26.21 -77.34 39.15
C ALA A 202 26.49 -75.90 38.70
N MET A 203 27.76 -75.47 38.70
CA MET A 203 28.15 -74.14 38.23
C MET A 203 27.90 -73.95 36.73
N GLY A 204 28.13 -75.00 35.92
CA GLY A 204 27.81 -74.98 34.50
C GLY A 204 26.32 -74.74 34.24
N LYS A 205 25.44 -75.35 35.05
CA LYS A 205 24.00 -75.13 34.97
C LYS A 205 23.60 -73.71 35.41
N GLU A 206 24.14 -73.22 36.53
CA GLU A 206 23.87 -71.87 37.04
C GLU A 206 24.29 -70.78 36.04
N LEU A 207 25.47 -70.93 35.41
CA LEU A 207 25.93 -70.02 34.35
C LEU A 207 25.04 -70.08 33.11
N GLN A 208 24.61 -71.27 32.72
CA GLN A 208 23.71 -71.42 31.58
C GLN A 208 22.34 -70.78 31.86
N ASP A 209 21.81 -70.93 33.07
CA ASP A 209 20.58 -70.28 33.50
C ASP A 209 20.73 -68.75 33.51
N LYS A 210 21.89 -68.23 33.98
CA LYS A 210 22.19 -66.79 33.97
C LYS A 210 22.28 -66.22 32.55
N CYS A 211 22.98 -66.88 31.63
CA CYS A 211 23.04 -66.44 30.23
C CYS A 211 21.65 -66.48 29.57
N ASN A 212 20.82 -67.48 29.87
CA ASN A 212 19.45 -67.54 29.34
C ASN A 212 18.59 -66.35 29.82
N VAL A 213 18.73 -65.95 31.09
CA VAL A 213 18.04 -64.77 31.65
C VAL A 213 18.52 -63.47 31.00
N GLU A 214 19.83 -63.27 30.87
CA GLU A 214 20.40 -62.07 30.24
C GLU A 214 20.02 -61.97 28.76
N LYS A 215 20.04 -63.09 28.04
CA LYS A 215 19.56 -63.18 26.65
C LYS A 215 18.08 -62.81 26.51
N ALA A 216 17.23 -63.29 27.42
CA ALA A 216 15.81 -62.93 27.42
C ALA A 216 15.59 -61.43 27.70
N ALA A 217 16.34 -60.88 28.66
CA ALA A 217 16.26 -59.45 29.00
C ALA A 217 16.73 -58.53 27.86
N LEU A 218 17.80 -58.90 27.15
CA LEU A 218 18.29 -58.15 25.99
C LEU A 218 17.34 -58.26 24.80
N SER A 219 16.81 -59.46 24.50
CA SER A 219 15.80 -59.63 23.46
C SER A 219 14.58 -58.75 23.71
N ALA A 220 14.10 -58.66 24.96
CA ALA A 220 12.99 -57.79 25.32
C ALA A 220 13.31 -56.30 25.08
N LYS A 221 14.54 -55.85 25.39
CA LYS A 221 14.98 -54.48 25.10
C LYS A 221 15.04 -54.19 23.59
N CYS A 222 15.52 -55.13 22.78
CA CYS A 222 15.51 -54.98 21.33
C CYS A 222 14.09 -54.85 20.76
N ASP A 223 13.15 -55.65 21.29
CA ASP A 223 11.75 -55.58 20.86
C ASP A 223 11.08 -54.26 21.27
N GLU A 224 11.41 -53.72 22.46
CA GLU A 224 10.95 -52.41 22.93
C GLU A 224 11.53 -51.26 22.08
N GLU A 225 12.84 -51.28 21.79
CA GLU A 225 13.46 -50.28 20.92
C GLU A 225 12.91 -50.30 19.50
N LYS A 226 12.63 -51.50 18.97
CA LYS A 226 11.98 -51.66 17.67
C LYS A 226 10.58 -51.05 17.69
N ALA A 227 9.77 -51.36 18.70
CA ALA A 227 8.42 -50.80 18.84
C ALA A 227 8.44 -49.27 18.98
N ASN A 228 9.41 -48.71 19.70
CA ASN A 228 9.57 -47.26 19.83
C ASN A 228 9.94 -46.60 18.49
N LYS A 229 10.87 -47.19 17.73
CA LYS A 229 11.24 -46.67 16.39
C LYS A 229 10.08 -46.78 15.39
N ASP A 230 9.33 -47.87 15.41
CA ASP A 230 8.15 -48.04 14.56
C ASP A 230 7.08 -46.99 14.89
N LYS A 231 6.90 -46.66 16.17
CA LYS A 231 6.00 -45.59 16.62
C LYS A 231 6.47 -44.21 16.16
N GLU A 232 7.76 -43.88 16.30
CA GLU A 232 8.33 -42.61 15.81
C GLU A 232 8.17 -42.47 14.29
N LEU A 233 8.38 -43.56 13.55
CA LEU A 233 8.19 -43.59 12.10
C LEU A 233 6.74 -43.32 11.72
N GLN A 234 5.78 -43.96 12.39
CA GLN A 234 4.34 -43.71 12.17
C GLN A 234 3.94 -42.26 12.49
N GLU A 235 4.45 -41.69 13.59
CA GLU A 235 4.18 -40.29 13.95
C GLU A 235 4.77 -39.31 12.92
N SER A 236 5.97 -39.58 12.43
CA SER A 236 6.61 -38.80 11.37
C SER A 236 5.84 -38.88 10.05
N GLN A 237 5.42 -40.08 9.65
CA GLN A 237 4.60 -40.30 8.45
C GLN A 237 3.28 -39.53 8.54
N LYS A 238 2.59 -39.59 9.68
CA LYS A 238 1.34 -38.84 9.90
C LYS A 238 1.54 -37.33 9.81
N LYS A 239 2.65 -36.80 10.38
CA LYS A 239 2.99 -35.37 10.26
C LYS A 239 3.24 -34.96 8.81
N TRP A 240 3.93 -35.80 8.04
CA TRP A 240 4.20 -35.53 6.64
C TRP A 240 2.91 -35.54 5.80
N GLU A 241 2.00 -36.49 6.02
CA GLU A 241 0.69 -36.53 5.36
C GLU A 241 -0.17 -35.30 5.68
N MET A 242 -0.15 -34.83 6.94
CA MET A 242 -0.82 -33.58 7.32
C MET A 242 -0.21 -32.36 6.61
N ALA A 243 1.12 -32.28 6.53
CA ALA A 243 1.82 -31.18 5.84
C ALA A 243 1.52 -31.18 4.34
N MET A 244 1.52 -32.35 3.69
CA MET A 244 1.16 -32.49 2.27
C MET A 244 -0.29 -32.10 2.00
N THR A 245 -1.21 -32.45 2.90
CA THR A 245 -2.62 -32.04 2.79
C THR A 245 -2.77 -30.53 2.94
N ALA A 246 -2.07 -29.91 3.89
CA ALA A 246 -2.05 -28.45 4.05
C ALA A 246 -1.48 -27.74 2.82
N LEU A 247 -0.37 -28.25 2.27
CA LEU A 247 0.27 -27.72 1.07
C LEU A 247 -0.65 -27.82 -0.16
N LYS A 248 -1.36 -28.94 -0.30
CA LYS A 248 -2.34 -29.12 -1.38
C LYS A 248 -3.48 -28.11 -1.28
N ASN A 249 -4.03 -27.91 -0.08
CA ASN A 249 -5.08 -26.91 0.15
C ASN A 249 -4.60 -25.49 -0.19
N THR A 250 -3.34 -25.14 0.12
CA THR A 250 -2.77 -23.85 -0.28
C THR A 250 -2.59 -23.74 -1.80
N CYS A 251 -2.14 -24.78 -2.49
CA CYS A 251 -2.03 -24.76 -3.95
C CYS A 251 -3.39 -24.63 -4.65
N ASP A 252 -4.43 -25.29 -4.13
CA ASP A 252 -5.79 -25.16 -4.66
C ASP A 252 -6.35 -23.74 -4.44
N ALA A 253 -6.04 -23.11 -3.29
CA ALA A 253 -6.38 -21.72 -3.03
C ALA A 253 -5.64 -20.74 -3.97
N ASP A 254 -4.34 -20.95 -4.20
CA ASP A 254 -3.54 -20.14 -5.13
C ASP A 254 -4.03 -20.27 -6.58
N LYS A 255 -4.47 -21.48 -6.97
CA LYS A 255 -5.09 -21.69 -8.28
C LYS A 255 -6.40 -20.89 -8.41
N GLY A 256 -7.24 -20.89 -7.38
CA GLY A 256 -8.45 -20.06 -7.33
C GLY A 256 -8.14 -18.56 -7.42
N ALA A 257 -7.12 -18.09 -6.70
CA ALA A 257 -6.68 -16.70 -6.77
C ALA A 257 -6.15 -16.31 -8.16
N LYS A 258 -5.46 -17.22 -8.85
CA LYS A 258 -4.99 -17.01 -10.23
C LYS A 258 -6.15 -16.89 -11.22
N GLU A 259 -7.15 -17.77 -11.13
CA GLU A 259 -8.36 -17.70 -11.98
C GLU A 259 -9.15 -16.40 -11.75
N GLN A 260 -9.22 -15.93 -10.49
CA GLN A 260 -9.80 -14.63 -10.16
C GLN A 260 -9.01 -13.47 -10.79
N CYS A 261 -7.68 -13.48 -10.70
CA CYS A 261 -6.81 -12.47 -11.30
C CYS A 261 -6.94 -12.44 -12.84
N GLU A 262 -7.06 -13.59 -13.50
CA GLU A 262 -7.30 -13.66 -14.95
C GLU A 262 -8.69 -13.10 -15.33
N THR A 263 -9.69 -13.29 -14.47
CA THR A 263 -11.04 -12.71 -14.64
C THR A 263 -11.01 -11.19 -14.50
N GLU A 264 -10.35 -10.67 -13.46
CA GLU A 264 -10.16 -9.23 -13.24
C GLU A 264 -9.37 -8.59 -14.38
N LEU A 265 -8.31 -9.24 -14.86
CA LEU A 265 -7.53 -8.77 -16.02
C LEU A 265 -8.40 -8.69 -17.29
N THR A 266 -9.31 -9.65 -17.47
CA THR A 266 -10.24 -9.65 -18.62
C THR A 266 -11.27 -8.53 -18.48
N ALA A 267 -11.80 -8.31 -17.28
CA ALA A 267 -12.69 -7.17 -17.00
C ALA A 267 -12.00 -5.82 -17.26
N LEU A 268 -10.72 -5.69 -16.86
CA LEU A 268 -9.93 -4.48 -17.11
C LEU A 268 -9.66 -4.24 -18.60
N LYS A 269 -9.46 -5.30 -19.39
CA LYS A 269 -9.33 -5.18 -20.86
C LYS A 269 -10.63 -4.70 -21.50
N ILE A 270 -11.78 -5.16 -21.01
CA ILE A 270 -13.10 -4.72 -21.48
C ILE A 270 -13.30 -3.24 -21.15
N SER A 271 -12.93 -2.78 -19.94
CA SER A 271 -13.04 -1.37 -19.58
C SER A 271 -12.11 -0.47 -20.41
N CYS A 272 -10.86 -0.88 -20.66
CA CYS A 272 -9.95 -0.13 -21.52
C CYS A 272 -10.44 -0.05 -22.98
N ALA A 273 -11.12 -1.08 -23.49
CA ALA A 273 -11.74 -1.04 -24.81
C ALA A 273 -12.92 -0.04 -24.86
N ALA A 274 -13.72 0.02 -23.80
CA ALA A 274 -14.79 1.03 -23.65
C ALA A 274 -14.21 2.45 -23.60
N ASP A 275 -13.13 2.69 -22.86
CA ASP A 275 -12.47 4.00 -22.78
C ASP A 275 -11.91 4.46 -24.13
N LYS A 276 -11.38 3.52 -24.93
CA LYS A 276 -10.92 3.82 -26.29
C LYS A 276 -12.07 4.26 -27.19
N SER A 277 -13.21 3.57 -27.12
CA SER A 277 -14.42 3.95 -27.87
C SER A 277 -15.01 5.29 -27.41
N ALA A 278 -14.98 5.57 -26.10
CA ALA A 278 -15.41 6.85 -25.54
C ALA A 278 -14.50 8.00 -25.99
N LYS A 279 -13.19 7.77 -26.09
CA LYS A 279 -12.23 8.75 -26.61
C LYS A 279 -12.48 9.07 -28.10
N GLU A 280 -12.76 8.06 -28.92
CA GLU A 280 -13.12 8.26 -30.33
C GLU A 280 -14.42 9.07 -30.49
N HIS A 281 -15.43 8.80 -29.65
CA HIS A 281 -16.64 9.60 -29.58
C HIS A 281 -16.36 11.06 -29.15
N CYS A 282 -15.54 11.27 -28.12
CA CYS A 282 -15.18 12.60 -27.64
C CYS A 282 -14.46 13.44 -28.71
N GLU A 283 -13.52 12.85 -29.47
CA GLU A 283 -12.85 13.56 -30.56
C GLU A 283 -13.82 13.91 -31.71
N LYS A 284 -14.81 13.05 -31.99
CA LYS A 284 -15.86 13.33 -32.97
C LYS A 284 -16.77 14.48 -32.51
N ASP A 285 -17.20 14.46 -31.25
CA ASP A 285 -18.04 15.51 -30.66
C ASP A 285 -17.28 16.84 -30.62
N LYS A 286 -15.98 16.82 -30.30
CA LYS A 286 -15.11 18.00 -30.35
C LYS A 286 -15.01 18.60 -31.75
N ALA A 287 -14.88 17.77 -32.79
CA ALA A 287 -14.86 18.24 -34.17
C ALA A 287 -16.21 18.87 -34.58
N GLU A 288 -17.34 18.26 -34.17
CA GLU A 288 -18.67 18.82 -34.42
C GLU A 288 -18.89 20.15 -33.68
N LEU A 289 -18.42 20.26 -32.44
CA LEU A 289 -18.51 21.49 -31.65
C LEU A 289 -17.66 22.62 -32.25
N SER A 290 -16.46 22.30 -32.75
CA SER A 290 -15.61 23.26 -33.45
C SER A 290 -16.31 23.82 -34.69
N LYS A 291 -16.97 22.94 -35.47
CA LYS A 291 -17.72 23.34 -36.65
C LYS A 291 -18.89 24.27 -36.29
N LYS A 292 -19.67 23.93 -35.25
CA LYS A 292 -20.76 24.79 -34.77
C LYS A 292 -20.28 26.16 -34.29
N HIS A 293 -19.13 26.20 -33.60
CA HIS A 293 -18.55 27.45 -33.13
C HIS A 293 -18.08 28.34 -34.30
N ASP A 294 -17.54 27.76 -35.37
CA ASP A 294 -17.17 28.53 -36.56
C ASP A 294 -18.41 29.06 -37.30
N GLU A 295 -19.48 28.24 -37.43
CA GLU A 295 -20.78 28.67 -37.99
C GLU A 295 -21.43 29.79 -37.17
N GLU A 296 -21.36 29.72 -35.83
CA GLU A 296 -21.86 30.76 -34.93
C GLU A 296 -21.01 32.05 -35.03
N ARG A 297 -19.68 31.92 -35.13
CA ARG A 297 -18.78 33.07 -35.32
C ARG A 297 -19.09 33.82 -36.62
N ASP A 298 -19.32 33.08 -37.70
CA ASP A 298 -19.66 33.69 -39.00
C ASP A 298 -21.06 34.30 -39.00
N SER A 299 -22.03 33.65 -38.35
CA SER A 299 -23.38 34.21 -38.14
C SER A 299 -23.33 35.50 -37.32
N LYS A 300 -22.51 35.54 -36.26
CA LYS A 300 -22.30 36.73 -35.44
C LYS A 300 -21.69 37.89 -36.23
N LYS A 301 -20.66 37.63 -37.06
CA LYS A 301 -20.07 38.65 -37.94
C LYS A 301 -21.09 39.23 -38.91
N LYS A 302 -21.97 38.38 -39.46
CA LYS A 302 -23.05 38.82 -40.35
C LYS A 302 -24.04 39.74 -39.62
N LEU A 303 -24.48 39.35 -38.42
CA LEU A 303 -25.38 40.17 -37.60
C LEU A 303 -24.73 41.49 -37.16
N GLU A 304 -23.44 41.49 -36.82
CA GLU A 304 -22.70 42.73 -36.50
C GLU A 304 -22.63 43.67 -37.71
N GLN A 305 -22.48 43.14 -38.92
CA GLN A 305 -22.53 43.95 -40.14
C GLN A 305 -23.93 44.51 -40.41
N GLU A 306 -24.96 43.66 -40.33
CA GLU A 306 -26.36 44.11 -40.48
C GLU A 306 -26.74 45.18 -39.45
N ASN A 307 -26.26 45.06 -38.21
CA ASN A 307 -26.48 46.06 -37.17
C ASN A 307 -25.76 47.39 -37.47
N LYS A 308 -24.53 47.35 -38.00
CA LYS A 308 -23.83 48.57 -38.46
C LYS A 308 -24.60 49.25 -39.59
N ASP A 309 -25.09 48.49 -40.56
CA ASP A 309 -25.86 49.02 -41.69
C ASP A 309 -27.18 49.65 -41.22
N LEU A 310 -27.84 49.05 -40.22
CA LEU A 310 -29.05 49.60 -39.58
C LEU A 310 -28.77 50.89 -38.82
N ILE A 311 -27.65 50.96 -38.08
CA ILE A 311 -27.25 52.19 -37.36
C ILE A 311 -27.00 53.31 -38.36
N SER A 312 -26.28 53.07 -39.45
CA SER A 312 -26.06 54.09 -40.48
C SER A 312 -27.37 54.57 -41.12
N LYS A 313 -28.31 53.66 -41.42
CA LYS A 313 -29.65 54.06 -41.89
C LYS A 313 -30.42 54.88 -40.87
N PHE A 314 -30.34 54.52 -39.59
CA PHE A 314 -31.02 55.26 -38.53
C PHE A 314 -30.44 56.66 -38.35
N GLU A 315 -29.12 56.81 -38.49
CA GLU A 315 -28.46 58.12 -38.47
C GLU A 315 -28.91 58.99 -39.66
N GLU A 316 -28.97 58.43 -40.87
CA GLU A 316 -29.50 59.12 -42.05
C GLU A 316 -30.97 59.56 -41.87
N GLU A 317 -31.83 58.66 -41.36
CA GLU A 317 -33.23 58.99 -41.06
C GLU A 317 -33.36 60.05 -39.96
N LYS A 318 -32.52 59.98 -38.92
CA LYS A 318 -32.49 60.97 -37.84
C LYS A 318 -32.07 62.34 -38.35
N GLU A 319 -31.05 62.42 -39.22
CA GLU A 319 -30.64 63.68 -39.84
C GLU A 319 -31.75 64.27 -40.72
N ALA A 320 -32.44 63.43 -41.49
CA ALA A 320 -33.59 63.84 -42.28
C ALA A 320 -34.76 64.33 -41.40
N GLN A 321 -35.05 63.62 -40.30
CA GLN A 321 -36.08 63.99 -39.35
C GLN A 321 -35.72 65.28 -38.58
N GLU A 322 -34.46 65.45 -38.19
CA GLU A 322 -33.99 66.67 -37.51
C GLU A 322 -34.05 67.87 -38.46
N LYS A 323 -33.74 67.68 -39.75
CA LYS A 323 -33.92 68.72 -40.77
C LYS A 323 -35.39 69.08 -40.94
N ALA A 324 -36.27 68.09 -41.07
CA ALA A 324 -37.72 68.31 -41.17
C ALA A 324 -38.29 68.98 -39.90
N SER A 325 -37.83 68.54 -38.72
CA SER A 325 -38.24 69.11 -37.44
C SER A 325 -37.70 70.51 -37.23
N LYS A 326 -36.51 70.86 -37.72
CA LYS A 326 -36.01 72.25 -37.73
C LYS A 326 -36.83 73.14 -38.64
N GLU A 327 -37.22 72.66 -39.82
CA GLU A 327 -38.11 73.37 -40.74
C GLU A 327 -39.51 73.56 -40.13
N GLU A 328 -40.06 72.53 -39.48
CA GLU A 328 -41.35 72.58 -38.79
C GLU A 328 -41.30 73.45 -37.53
N LYS A 329 -40.24 73.35 -36.73
CA LYS A 329 -40.00 74.19 -35.56
C LYS A 329 -39.86 75.65 -35.97
N ALA A 330 -39.21 75.97 -37.09
CA ALA A 330 -39.15 77.34 -37.60
C ALA A 330 -40.56 77.89 -37.93
N LYS A 331 -41.44 77.05 -38.50
CA LYS A 331 -42.85 77.40 -38.72
C LYS A 331 -43.62 77.56 -37.40
N LEU A 332 -43.46 76.61 -36.48
CA LEU A 332 -44.11 76.65 -35.16
C LEU A 332 -43.58 77.77 -34.29
N GLU A 333 -42.34 78.23 -34.45
CA GLU A 333 -41.76 79.37 -33.73
C GLU A 333 -42.25 80.70 -34.31
N GLU A 334 -42.51 80.76 -35.63
CA GLU A 334 -43.29 81.85 -36.23
C GLU A 334 -44.72 81.90 -35.68
N GLU A 335 -45.40 80.74 -35.54
CA GLU A 335 -46.73 80.64 -34.93
C GLU A 335 -46.71 80.87 -33.40
N ASN A 336 -45.69 80.39 -32.68
CA ASN A 336 -45.53 80.63 -31.25
C ASN A 336 -45.16 82.07 -30.95
N ASN A 337 -44.47 82.79 -31.83
CA ASN A 337 -44.29 84.24 -31.67
C ASN A 337 -45.63 84.97 -31.84
N LYS A 338 -46.54 84.47 -32.70
CA LYS A 338 -47.95 84.94 -32.76
C LYS A 338 -48.76 84.57 -31.51
N LEU A 339 -48.50 83.41 -30.89
CA LEU A 339 -49.19 82.93 -29.67
C LEU A 339 -48.58 83.42 -28.35
N LYS A 340 -47.30 83.80 -28.30
CA LYS A 340 -46.63 84.40 -27.12
C LYS A 340 -47.07 85.84 -26.88
N GLU A 341 -47.62 86.52 -27.89
CA GLU A 341 -48.44 87.73 -27.68
C GLU A 341 -49.74 87.41 -26.90
N ILE A 342 -50.19 86.15 -26.86
CA ILE A 342 -51.47 85.72 -26.27
C ILE A 342 -51.30 85.06 -24.88
N ILE A 343 -50.18 84.41 -24.57
CA ILE A 343 -50.03 83.53 -23.37
C ILE A 343 -48.92 84.03 -22.42
N ALA A 344 -48.95 85.31 -22.05
CA ALA A 344 -48.25 85.86 -20.88
C ALA A 344 -49.10 85.70 -19.60
N ALA A 345 -49.67 84.51 -19.37
CA ALA A 345 -50.46 84.20 -18.18
C ALA A 345 -50.15 82.79 -17.64
N SER A 346 -49.71 82.76 -16.37
CA SER A 346 -49.64 81.61 -15.45
C SER A 346 -48.64 80.49 -15.73
N GLY A 347 -47.76 80.25 -14.75
CA GLY A 347 -46.71 79.23 -14.77
C GLY A 347 -46.94 78.07 -13.80
N GLY A 348 -45.93 77.19 -13.70
CA GLY A 348 -45.52 76.53 -12.44
C GLY A 348 -45.63 75.00 -12.34
N GLY A 349 -44.50 74.29 -12.58
CA GLY A 349 -43.72 73.60 -11.54
C GLY A 349 -44.11 72.22 -10.94
N PRO A 350 -43.14 71.44 -10.39
CA PRO A 350 -43.05 69.96 -10.50
C PRO A 350 -42.75 69.19 -9.17
N GLY A 351 -42.54 67.86 -9.26
CA GLY A 351 -41.87 66.99 -8.24
C GLY A 351 -42.53 65.60 -8.12
N GLY A 352 -41.92 64.44 -7.87
CA GLY A 352 -40.57 63.97 -7.47
C GLY A 352 -40.75 62.61 -6.73
N PRO A 353 -39.88 61.57 -6.89
CA PRO A 353 -40.15 60.18 -6.43
C PRO A 353 -39.40 59.72 -5.16
N VAL A 354 -39.86 58.62 -4.55
CA VAL A 354 -39.39 58.00 -3.27
C VAL A 354 -38.46 56.78 -3.50
N LYS A 355 -37.55 56.53 -2.54
CA LYS A 355 -36.50 55.48 -2.48
C LYS A 355 -36.82 54.43 -1.37
N PRO A 356 -36.40 53.15 -1.45
CA PRO A 356 -36.63 52.13 -0.40
C PRO A 356 -35.37 51.67 0.38
N ASP A 357 -35.66 51.01 1.52
CA ASP A 357 -34.80 50.54 2.64
C ASP A 357 -33.95 49.26 2.40
N VAL A 358 -32.99 49.06 3.31
CA VAL A 358 -31.87 48.08 3.32
C VAL A 358 -32.05 46.99 4.42
N LEU A 359 -31.55 45.76 4.16
CA LEU A 359 -31.48 44.57 5.05
C LEU A 359 -30.18 44.48 5.88
N PRO A 360 -30.13 43.72 7.00
CA PRO A 360 -29.06 43.78 8.02
C PRO A 360 -27.90 42.78 7.83
N SER A 361 -26.77 43.18 8.41
CA SER A 361 -25.38 42.67 8.33
C SER A 361 -25.03 41.53 9.29
N GLY A 362 -24.10 40.66 8.88
CA GLY A 362 -23.52 39.57 9.68
C GLY A 362 -22.46 40.01 10.71
N PRO A 363 -21.93 39.09 11.54
CA PRO A 363 -21.07 39.42 12.67
C PRO A 363 -19.68 39.91 12.23
N GLU A 364 -19.47 41.22 12.29
CA GLU A 364 -18.16 41.84 12.11
C GLU A 364 -17.29 41.66 13.37
N ASN A 365 -16.10 41.08 13.19
CA ASN A 365 -14.97 41.01 14.15
C ASN A 365 -15.18 40.21 15.45
N SER A 366 -15.20 38.86 15.34
CA SER A 366 -15.26 37.95 16.49
C SER A 366 -13.88 37.63 17.09
N THR A 367 -13.39 38.51 17.97
CA THR A 367 -12.36 38.14 18.97
C THR A 367 -12.97 38.07 20.37
N THR A 368 -14.28 37.85 20.48
CA THR A 368 -14.94 37.76 21.79
C THR A 368 -14.70 36.38 22.40
N PRO A 369 -13.84 36.25 23.42
CA PRO A 369 -13.55 34.94 24.01
C PRO A 369 -14.75 34.42 24.79
N CYS A 370 -14.72 33.12 25.12
CA CYS A 370 -15.55 32.58 26.20
C CYS A 370 -15.36 33.43 27.47
N PRO A 371 -16.45 33.76 28.19
CA PRO A 371 -17.78 33.11 28.15
C PRO A 371 -18.81 33.73 27.18
N HIS A 372 -18.50 34.81 26.46
CA HIS A 372 -19.51 35.63 25.76
C HIS A 372 -20.22 34.96 24.58
N ILE A 373 -19.70 33.85 24.08
CA ILE A 373 -20.31 33.08 22.99
C ILE A 373 -21.16 31.91 23.50
N HIS A 374 -21.10 31.56 24.79
CA HIS A 374 -21.83 30.42 25.33
C HIS A 374 -23.34 30.55 25.08
N GLY A 375 -23.95 29.50 24.54
CA GLY A 375 -25.37 29.43 24.21
C GLY A 375 -25.79 30.17 22.94
N LYS A 376 -24.91 30.98 22.32
CA LYS A 376 -25.22 31.69 21.08
C LYS A 376 -25.26 30.73 19.90
N GLU A 377 -26.18 31.02 18.98
CA GLU A 377 -26.34 30.29 17.73
C GLU A 377 -25.77 31.07 16.55
N TYR A 378 -25.13 30.36 15.63
CA TYR A 378 -24.49 30.88 14.43
C TYR A 378 -24.90 30.04 13.23
N THR A 379 -25.45 30.66 12.19
CA THR A 379 -25.81 29.93 10.96
C THR A 379 -24.77 30.17 9.88
N VAL A 380 -24.16 29.09 9.37
CA VAL A 380 -23.18 29.12 8.29
C VAL A 380 -23.53 28.07 7.24
N ASP A 381 -23.79 28.51 6.00
CA ASP A 381 -24.22 27.65 4.88
C ASP A 381 -25.43 26.77 5.21
N GLY A 382 -26.43 27.34 5.89
CA GLY A 382 -27.64 26.63 6.28
C GLY A 382 -27.49 25.68 7.47
N VAL A 383 -26.29 25.54 8.06
CA VAL A 383 -26.08 24.80 9.30
C VAL A 383 -26.05 25.77 10.47
N THR A 384 -26.94 25.58 11.44
CA THR A 384 -26.96 26.35 12.69
C THR A 384 -26.12 25.64 13.76
N TYR A 385 -25.13 26.32 14.31
CA TYR A 385 -24.24 25.85 15.37
C TYR A 385 -24.56 26.57 16.68
N GLN A 386 -24.61 25.85 17.80
CA GLN A 386 -24.60 26.45 19.13
C GLN A 386 -23.21 26.35 19.76
N ALA A 387 -22.76 27.45 20.37
CA ALA A 387 -21.46 27.53 21.03
C ALA A 387 -21.54 27.10 22.51
N PHE A 388 -20.60 26.25 22.93
CA PHE A 388 -20.48 25.74 24.30
C PHE A 388 -19.08 26.02 24.85
N CYS A 389 -18.98 27.05 25.70
CA CYS A 389 -17.74 27.35 26.41
C CYS A 389 -17.41 26.32 27.50
N GLY A 390 -16.12 25.98 27.62
CA GLY A 390 -15.62 25.05 28.66
C GLY A 390 -16.07 23.60 28.47
N LYS A 391 -16.69 23.26 27.34
CA LYS A 391 -17.16 21.92 27.02
C LYS A 391 -16.47 21.38 25.78
N MET A 392 -16.30 20.07 25.72
CA MET A 392 -15.71 19.34 24.61
C MET A 392 -16.64 18.20 24.16
N THR A 393 -16.68 17.96 22.86
CA THR A 393 -17.34 16.78 22.30
C THR A 393 -16.53 15.53 22.52
N ARG A 394 -17.21 14.44 22.87
CA ARG A 394 -16.64 13.09 22.79
C ARG A 394 -16.78 12.54 21.39
N GLY A 395 -15.83 11.69 21.04
CA GLY A 395 -15.89 10.91 19.81
C GLY A 395 -14.61 11.00 19.00
N ARG A 396 -14.71 10.47 17.79
CA ARG A 396 -13.65 10.44 16.80
C ARG A 396 -13.48 11.82 16.21
N VAL A 397 -12.22 12.19 16.07
CA VAL A 397 -11.77 13.36 15.33
C VAL A 397 -11.22 12.91 13.98
N ILE A 398 -11.35 13.76 12.97
CA ILE A 398 -10.59 13.58 11.71
C ILE A 398 -9.09 13.64 12.09
N ASN A 399 -8.33 12.57 11.82
CA ASN A 399 -7.07 12.27 12.49
C ASN A 399 -6.01 13.38 12.34
N ARG A 400 -5.39 13.80 13.45
CA ARG A 400 -4.40 14.88 13.51
C ARG A 400 -3.14 14.64 12.65
N ASN A 401 -2.70 13.39 12.50
CA ASN A 401 -1.39 13.07 11.91
C ASN A 401 -1.47 12.50 10.49
N VAL A 402 -2.55 11.77 10.19
CA VAL A 402 -2.73 11.10 8.90
C VAL A 402 -3.65 11.91 7.98
N ASP A 403 -4.65 12.57 8.58
CA ASP A 403 -5.70 13.27 7.85
C ASP A 403 -5.48 14.80 7.85
N GLY A 404 -4.55 15.36 8.64
CA GLY A 404 -4.29 16.81 8.61
C GLY A 404 -5.41 17.66 9.22
N GLY A 405 -6.08 17.12 10.25
CA GLY A 405 -7.30 17.66 10.85
C GLY A 405 -7.18 18.89 11.76
N ILE A 406 -6.06 19.63 11.75
CA ILE A 406 -5.88 20.80 12.62
C ILE A 406 -6.04 22.08 11.80
N LEU A 407 -7.10 22.83 12.11
CA LEU A 407 -7.25 24.21 11.65
C LEU A 407 -6.55 25.12 12.65
N LEU A 408 -5.36 25.63 12.31
CA LEU A 408 -4.65 26.62 13.12
C LEU A 408 -5.29 28.00 12.93
N GLY A 409 -5.27 28.82 14.00
CA GLY A 409 -5.48 30.28 13.92
C GLY A 409 -6.79 30.72 13.29
N SER A 410 -7.84 29.90 13.39
CA SER A 410 -9.04 30.08 12.59
C SER A 410 -10.12 30.87 13.33
N SER A 411 -10.64 31.91 12.67
CA SER A 411 -11.90 32.55 13.04
C SER A 411 -13.01 31.48 13.18
N PRO A 412 -13.91 31.58 14.18
CA PRO A 412 -15.07 30.71 14.32
C PRO A 412 -15.84 30.54 12.99
N ALA A 413 -15.92 31.60 12.18
CA ALA A 413 -16.56 31.56 10.87
C ALA A 413 -15.90 30.56 9.91
N ILE A 414 -14.56 30.51 9.89
CA ILE A 414 -13.80 29.59 9.02
C ILE A 414 -14.04 28.14 9.44
N VAL A 415 -13.94 27.83 10.73
CA VAL A 415 -14.11 26.44 11.21
C VAL A 415 -15.55 25.97 11.05
N MET A 416 -16.55 26.83 11.28
CA MET A 416 -17.95 26.54 11.00
C MET A 416 -18.18 26.30 9.51
N LYS A 417 -17.57 27.11 8.63
CA LYS A 417 -17.65 26.91 7.17
C LYS A 417 -17.07 25.57 6.74
N VAL A 418 -15.85 25.25 7.21
CA VAL A 418 -15.19 23.96 6.92
C VAL A 418 -16.08 22.80 7.39
N CYS A 419 -16.61 22.89 8.61
CA CYS A 419 -17.53 21.89 9.12
C CYS A 419 -18.80 21.78 8.27
N SER A 420 -19.44 22.90 7.91
CA SER A 420 -20.65 22.91 7.07
C SER A 420 -20.41 22.27 5.70
N MET A 421 -19.20 22.38 5.17
CA MET A 421 -18.82 21.79 3.89
C MET A 421 -18.41 20.32 3.97
N GLU A 422 -17.97 19.84 5.15
CA GLU A 422 -17.61 18.45 5.40
C GLU A 422 -18.85 17.66 5.85
N PRO A 423 -19.44 16.77 5.04
CA PRO A 423 -20.70 16.10 5.38
C PRO A 423 -20.61 15.25 6.66
N THR A 424 -19.42 14.77 6.99
CA THR A 424 -19.19 13.96 8.19
C THR A 424 -18.98 14.79 9.45
N CYS A 425 -18.81 16.11 9.36
CA CYS A 425 -18.60 16.95 10.53
C CYS A 425 -19.87 17.06 11.38
N GLN A 426 -19.76 16.69 12.65
CA GLN A 426 -20.82 16.76 13.67
C GLN A 426 -20.48 17.67 14.84
N GLY A 427 -19.32 18.32 14.82
CA GLY A 427 -18.92 19.26 15.86
C GLY A 427 -17.50 19.79 15.66
N ILE A 428 -17.22 20.92 16.30
CA ILE A 428 -15.90 21.53 16.33
C ILE A 428 -15.50 21.72 17.79
N PHE A 429 -14.24 21.49 18.11
CA PHE A 429 -13.65 21.86 19.39
C PHE A 429 -12.39 22.68 19.16
N CYS A 430 -12.34 23.89 19.71
CA CYS A 430 -11.21 24.80 19.62
C CYS A 430 -10.54 24.96 20.99
N ASP A 431 -9.22 24.81 21.04
CA ASP A 431 -8.43 25.08 22.23
C ASP A 431 -8.09 26.57 22.37
N ASN A 432 -7.43 26.93 23.47
CA ASN A 432 -7.02 28.31 23.78
C ASN A 432 -5.89 28.85 22.89
N VAL A 433 -5.22 28.00 22.11
CA VAL A 433 -4.19 28.39 21.14
C VAL A 433 -4.80 28.59 19.74
N GLY A 434 -6.12 28.39 19.62
CA GLY A 434 -6.85 28.49 18.36
C GLY A 434 -6.67 27.26 17.47
N HIS A 435 -6.32 26.10 18.05
CA HIS A 435 -6.36 24.83 17.33
C HIS A 435 -7.75 24.26 17.37
N CYS A 436 -8.38 24.14 16.21
CA CYS A 436 -9.71 23.56 16.10
C CYS A 436 -9.64 22.14 15.52
N ASN A 437 -10.32 21.21 16.18
CA ASN A 437 -10.51 19.83 15.75
C ASN A 437 -11.94 19.63 15.27
N ILE A 438 -12.09 18.84 14.21
CA ILE A 438 -13.39 18.47 13.64
C ILE A 438 -13.78 17.08 14.12
N TYR A 439 -14.97 16.97 14.72
CA TYR A 439 -15.55 15.75 15.24
C TYR A 439 -16.53 15.16 14.25
N ILE A 440 -16.51 13.83 14.09
CA ILE A 440 -17.43 13.10 13.22
C ILE A 440 -18.61 12.47 13.97
N ASP A 441 -18.52 12.40 15.30
CA ASP A 441 -19.59 11.86 16.14
C ASP A 441 -20.40 13.02 16.73
N TYR A 442 -21.73 12.93 16.63
CA TYR A 442 -22.64 13.96 17.10
C TYR A 442 -22.89 13.86 18.60
N GLN A 443 -22.72 14.97 19.31
CA GLN A 443 -23.03 15.07 20.74
C GLN A 443 -23.54 16.48 21.09
N PHE A 444 -24.83 16.59 21.36
CA PHE A 444 -25.49 17.85 21.70
C PHE A 444 -26.40 17.69 22.94
N PRO A 445 -26.17 18.46 24.03
CA PRO A 445 -24.98 19.28 24.27
C PRO A 445 -23.74 18.41 24.52
N PRO A 446 -22.52 18.96 24.34
CA PRO A 446 -21.29 18.28 24.71
C PRO A 446 -21.27 17.99 26.22
N THR A 447 -20.95 16.75 26.60
CA THR A 447 -21.03 16.31 28.01
C THR A 447 -19.72 16.49 28.77
N GLU A 448 -18.59 16.57 28.07
CA GLU A 448 -17.28 16.62 28.72
C GLU A 448 -16.98 18.02 29.20
N ASP A 449 -16.81 18.16 30.51
CA ASP A 449 -16.52 19.42 31.17
C ASP A 449 -15.02 19.61 31.33
N LEU A 450 -14.49 20.71 30.79
CA LEU A 450 -13.08 21.08 30.89
C LEU A 450 -12.86 22.23 31.89
N THR A 451 -13.88 22.64 32.65
CA THR A 451 -13.81 23.77 33.60
C THR A 451 -12.78 23.59 34.74
N GLY A 452 -12.15 22.42 34.89
CA GLY A 452 -11.04 22.20 35.82
C GLY A 452 -9.64 22.34 35.22
N ALA A 453 -9.49 22.33 33.89
CA ALA A 453 -8.22 22.61 33.23
C ALA A 453 -8.05 24.14 33.16
N ARG A 454 -6.84 24.66 33.38
CA ARG A 454 -6.54 26.12 33.47
C ARG A 454 -6.77 26.93 32.18
N ASN A 455 -7.63 26.47 31.27
CA ASN A 455 -7.86 27.01 29.94
C ASN A 455 -9.32 27.47 29.79
N GLU A 456 -9.66 28.63 30.36
CA GLU A 456 -11.01 29.24 30.29
C GLU A 456 -11.46 29.62 28.86
N GLN A 457 -10.58 29.48 27.86
CA GLN A 457 -10.82 29.92 26.49
C GLN A 457 -11.16 28.78 25.51
N VAL A 458 -11.37 27.56 25.99
CA VAL A 458 -11.80 26.44 25.13
C VAL A 458 -13.30 26.52 24.82
N TYR A 459 -13.69 26.16 23.61
CA TYR A 459 -15.09 26.13 23.20
C TYR A 459 -15.38 25.06 22.15
N SER A 460 -16.62 24.60 22.16
CA SER A 460 -17.17 23.74 21.11
C SER A 460 -18.25 24.47 20.31
N LEU A 461 -18.32 24.21 19.00
CA LEU A 461 -19.39 24.67 18.12
C LEU A 461 -20.09 23.43 17.54
N ILE A 462 -21.32 23.17 17.97
CA ILE A 462 -22.05 21.94 17.63
C ILE A 462 -23.29 22.27 16.82
N PRO A 463 -23.51 21.63 15.66
CA PRO A 463 -24.78 21.73 14.94
C PRO A 463 -25.97 21.49 15.87
N VAL A 464 -26.98 22.35 15.84
CA VAL A 464 -28.21 22.23 16.66
C VAL A 464 -29.00 20.98 16.29
N GLN A 465 -28.88 20.53 15.04
CA GLN A 465 -29.44 19.25 14.57
C GLN A 465 -28.31 18.34 14.10
N PRO A 466 -28.40 17.01 14.36
CA PRO A 466 -27.46 16.06 13.82
C PRO A 466 -27.48 16.17 12.30
N ARG A 467 -26.31 16.29 11.70
CA ARG A 467 -26.23 16.32 10.25
C ARG A 467 -26.49 14.90 9.78
N GLN A 468 -27.55 14.71 8.99
CA GLN A 468 -27.78 13.41 8.40
C GLN A 468 -26.56 13.06 7.57
N ASN A 469 -26.01 11.86 7.77
CA ASN A 469 -25.00 11.27 6.90
C ASN A 469 -25.63 10.92 5.54
N SER A 470 -26.38 11.84 4.94
CA SER A 470 -26.72 11.80 3.54
C SER A 470 -25.42 12.09 2.78
N ALA A 471 -24.55 11.08 2.71
CA ALA A 471 -23.68 10.93 1.56
C ALA A 471 -24.61 10.79 0.35
N ASN A 472 -25.16 11.91 -0.11
CA ASN A 472 -25.92 11.97 -1.33
C ASN A 472 -24.88 11.61 -2.40
N ALA A 473 -24.99 10.43 -3.00
CA ALA A 473 -23.95 9.89 -3.88
C ALA A 473 -23.60 10.81 -5.06
N ASN A 474 -24.45 11.80 -5.34
CA ASN A 474 -24.27 12.82 -6.38
C ASN A 474 -23.64 14.12 -5.90
N ALA A 475 -23.60 14.38 -4.58
CA ALA A 475 -22.70 15.38 -4.03
C ALA A 475 -21.31 14.75 -4.02
N LEU A 476 -20.63 14.81 -5.17
CA LEU A 476 -19.20 14.57 -5.28
C LEU A 476 -18.54 15.27 -4.10
N SER A 477 -18.20 14.53 -3.05
CA SER A 477 -17.47 15.13 -1.95
C SER A 477 -16.22 15.70 -2.59
N ALA A 478 -15.88 16.96 -2.32
CA ALA A 478 -14.64 17.52 -2.87
C ALA A 478 -13.45 16.59 -2.57
N SER A 479 -13.54 15.82 -1.48
CA SER A 479 -12.70 14.69 -1.14
C SER A 479 -12.66 13.59 -2.21
N SER A 480 -13.76 13.10 -2.78
CA SER A 480 -13.73 12.04 -3.82
C SER A 480 -13.24 12.52 -5.18
N VAL A 481 -13.50 13.77 -5.59
CA VAL A 481 -12.94 14.36 -6.83
C VAL A 481 -11.42 14.57 -6.71
N LEU A 482 -10.93 14.79 -5.49
CA LEU A 482 -9.52 15.06 -5.21
C LEU A 482 -8.79 13.85 -4.56
N ALA A 483 -9.50 12.75 -4.30
CA ALA A 483 -9.02 11.55 -3.58
C ALA A 483 -7.98 10.75 -4.37
N GLY A 484 -7.78 11.06 -5.66
CA GLY A 484 -6.77 10.39 -6.48
C GLY A 484 -5.34 10.54 -5.96
N ASN A 485 -5.05 11.53 -5.12
CA ASN A 485 -3.80 11.65 -4.37
C ASN A 485 -4.01 12.55 -3.14
N LEU A 486 -3.95 11.96 -1.93
CA LEU A 486 -3.97 12.65 -0.62
C LEU A 486 -2.98 13.83 -0.49
N PHE A 487 -2.03 13.97 -1.42
CA PHE A 487 -0.97 14.97 -1.41
C PHE A 487 -1.05 15.99 -2.56
N GLY A 488 -2.26 16.38 -2.99
CA GLY A 488 -2.40 17.56 -3.84
C GLY A 488 -1.95 17.34 -5.29
N GLY A 489 -2.12 16.11 -5.81
CA GLY A 489 -2.05 15.89 -7.25
C GLY A 489 -3.13 16.72 -7.94
N CYS A 490 -2.75 17.46 -8.97
CA CYS A 490 -3.70 18.10 -9.88
C CYS A 490 -4.78 17.08 -10.31
N PRO A 491 -6.08 17.38 -10.18
CA PRO A 491 -7.13 16.52 -10.73
C PRO A 491 -6.92 16.36 -12.25
N HIS A 492 -7.24 15.20 -12.82
CA HIS A 492 -6.96 14.90 -14.24
C HIS A 492 -7.61 15.89 -15.25
N THR A 493 -8.55 16.69 -14.78
CA THR A 493 -9.34 17.66 -15.53
C THR A 493 -8.94 19.10 -15.17
N HIS A 494 -7.94 19.64 -15.87
CA HIS A 494 -7.63 21.08 -15.86
C HIS A 494 -8.85 21.89 -16.37
N LYS A 495 -9.15 23.04 -15.75
CA LYS A 495 -10.35 23.88 -15.97
C LYS A 495 -11.68 23.25 -15.53
N GLN A 496 -11.64 22.34 -14.55
CA GLN A 496 -12.86 21.83 -13.94
C GLN A 496 -13.43 22.85 -12.95
N LYS A 497 -14.74 23.10 -13.04
CA LYS A 497 -15.44 23.83 -11.99
C LYS A 497 -15.86 22.86 -10.89
N ILE A 498 -15.48 23.16 -9.66
CA ILE A 498 -15.88 22.41 -8.47
C ILE A 498 -16.70 23.36 -7.58
N THR A 499 -17.95 23.01 -7.35
CA THR A 499 -18.83 23.74 -6.44
C THR A 499 -18.77 23.10 -5.06
N ILE A 500 -18.47 23.90 -4.03
CA ILE A 500 -18.48 23.46 -2.65
C ILE A 500 -19.37 24.43 -1.84
N ALA A 501 -20.42 23.88 -1.24
CA ALA A 501 -21.56 24.65 -0.75
C ALA A 501 -22.11 25.58 -1.85
N SER A 502 -22.24 26.87 -1.59
CA SER A 502 -22.72 27.87 -2.56
C SER A 502 -21.61 28.51 -3.40
N HIS A 503 -20.37 28.00 -3.34
CA HIS A 503 -19.20 28.65 -3.95
C HIS A 503 -18.62 27.77 -5.04
N THR A 504 -18.46 28.31 -6.25
CA THR A 504 -17.85 27.60 -7.38
C THR A 504 -16.40 28.01 -7.56
N PHE A 505 -15.52 27.03 -7.69
CA PHE A 505 -14.10 27.22 -7.93
C PHE A 505 -13.69 26.68 -9.30
N ASP A 506 -13.02 27.49 -10.12
CA ASP A 506 -12.33 27.07 -11.35
C ASP A 506 -10.95 26.52 -11.00
N PHE A 507 -10.76 25.21 -11.17
CA PHE A 507 -9.51 24.51 -10.88
C PHE A 507 -8.55 24.57 -12.06
N ARG A 508 -7.37 25.13 -11.81
CA ARG A 508 -6.31 25.24 -12.79
C ARG A 508 -5.05 24.57 -12.28
N CYS A 509 -4.65 23.55 -13.02
CA CYS A 509 -3.44 22.79 -12.75
C CYS A 509 -2.24 23.33 -13.48
N ARG A 510 -1.06 23.25 -12.86
CA ARG A 510 0.25 23.64 -13.44
C ARG A 510 0.37 25.11 -13.82
N GLU A 511 -0.59 25.95 -13.45
CA GLU A 511 -0.47 27.40 -13.58
C GLU A 511 0.33 27.97 -12.40
N ALA A 512 1.29 28.83 -12.73
CA ALA A 512 2.24 29.38 -11.77
C ALA A 512 1.63 30.47 -10.89
N ARG A 513 2.21 30.63 -9.70
CA ARG A 513 1.82 31.66 -8.72
C ARG A 513 2.03 33.08 -9.29
N GLY A 514 0.96 33.89 -9.32
CA GLY A 514 1.03 35.30 -9.72
C GLY A 514 0.25 36.30 -8.86
N GLY A 515 -0.54 35.85 -7.89
CA GLY A 515 -1.42 36.74 -7.12
C GLY A 515 -0.78 37.39 -5.89
N SER A 516 -1.38 38.48 -5.41
CA SER A 516 -1.11 39.00 -4.07
C SER A 516 -1.60 37.99 -3.04
N SER A 517 -0.68 37.35 -2.31
CA SER A 517 -1.05 36.41 -1.25
C SER A 517 -1.54 37.16 -0.01
N MET A 518 -2.60 36.67 0.62
CA MET A 518 -3.04 37.14 1.93
C MET A 518 -2.60 36.15 3.03
N SER A 519 -2.20 36.69 4.18
CA SER A 519 -1.91 35.88 5.36
C SER A 519 -3.22 35.53 6.04
N VAL A 520 -3.68 34.31 5.83
CA VAL A 520 -4.76 33.71 6.61
C VAL A 520 -4.06 32.81 7.62
N GLY A 521 -4.40 32.93 8.91
CA GLY A 521 -3.76 32.19 10.02
C GLY A 521 -3.91 30.66 9.99
N THR A 522 -4.24 30.07 8.83
CA THR A 522 -4.59 28.67 8.63
C THR A 522 -3.38 27.82 8.25
N GLY A 523 -2.38 27.77 9.12
CA GLY A 523 -1.35 26.72 8.98
C GLY A 523 -1.97 25.32 9.16
N GLY A 524 -1.39 24.31 8.53
CA GLY A 524 -1.74 22.90 8.81
C GLY A 524 -2.88 22.29 7.98
N ILE A 525 -3.57 23.05 7.14
CA ILE A 525 -4.62 22.50 6.26
C ILE A 525 -3.99 21.63 5.17
N ARG A 526 -4.32 20.33 5.18
CA ARG A 526 -3.86 19.36 4.17
C ARG A 526 -4.92 18.93 3.16
N TYR A 527 -6.18 19.29 3.39
CA TYR A 527 -7.27 18.96 2.46
C TYR A 527 -7.54 20.10 1.48
N PRO A 528 -7.50 19.84 0.17
CA PRO A 528 -7.88 20.81 -0.85
C PRO A 528 -9.26 21.44 -0.62
N SER A 529 -10.24 20.61 -0.24
CA SER A 529 -11.60 21.03 0.11
C SER A 529 -11.60 22.09 1.21
N TRP A 530 -10.74 21.95 2.21
CA TRP A 530 -10.64 22.86 3.34
C TRP A 530 -9.94 24.16 2.98
N CYS A 531 -8.94 24.15 2.08
CA CYS A 531 -8.37 25.40 1.56
C CYS A 531 -9.45 26.23 0.87
N MET A 532 -10.30 25.60 0.05
CA MET A 532 -11.37 26.31 -0.66
C MET A 532 -12.43 26.82 0.30
N ALA A 533 -12.82 26.01 1.29
CA ALA A 533 -13.73 26.43 2.36
C ALA A 533 -13.20 27.64 3.12
N ALA A 534 -11.93 27.62 3.51
CA ALA A 534 -11.28 28.73 4.19
C ALA A 534 -11.20 29.97 3.29
N CYS A 535 -10.94 29.81 1.98
CA CYS A 535 -11.00 30.93 1.04
C CYS A 535 -12.42 31.52 0.96
N ALA A 536 -13.44 30.69 0.78
CA ALA A 536 -14.84 31.13 0.74
C ALA A 536 -15.29 31.83 2.04
N ALA A 537 -14.72 31.47 3.18
CA ALA A 537 -14.98 32.10 4.47
C ALA A 537 -14.14 33.37 4.73
N THR A 538 -13.11 33.63 3.92
CA THR A 538 -12.19 34.75 4.13
C THR A 538 -12.57 35.92 3.24
N PRO A 539 -13.02 37.07 3.80
CA PRO A 539 -13.35 38.25 3.02
C PRO A 539 -12.19 38.68 2.11
N GLY A 540 -12.50 38.93 0.84
CA GLY A 540 -11.51 39.33 -0.16
C GLY A 540 -10.65 38.19 -0.72
N CYS A 541 -10.86 36.93 -0.32
CA CYS A 541 -10.19 35.80 -0.98
C CYS A 541 -10.84 35.54 -2.35
N VAL A 542 -10.05 35.66 -3.42
CA VAL A 542 -10.47 35.38 -4.81
C VAL A 542 -10.03 33.99 -5.28
N GLY A 543 -9.18 33.31 -4.50
CA GLY A 543 -8.72 31.96 -4.81
C GLY A 543 -7.70 31.45 -3.82
N THR A 544 -7.38 30.16 -3.95
CA THR A 544 -6.41 29.48 -3.10
C THR A 544 -5.57 28.52 -3.92
N SER A 545 -4.37 28.19 -3.44
CA SER A 545 -3.54 27.12 -3.98
C SER A 545 -3.06 26.24 -2.84
N MET A 546 -2.76 24.98 -3.12
CA MET A 546 -2.10 24.10 -2.18
C MET A 546 -0.71 23.74 -2.70
N GLY A 547 0.29 23.89 -1.83
CA GLY A 547 1.62 23.30 -2.02
C GLY A 547 1.76 21.99 -1.26
N THR A 548 3.00 21.61 -0.91
CA THR A 548 3.31 20.32 -0.27
C THR A 548 2.68 20.09 1.11
N SER A 549 2.10 21.12 1.76
CA SER A 549 1.41 20.97 3.05
C SER A 549 0.66 22.21 3.56
N THR A 550 0.53 23.26 2.74
CA THR A 550 -0.05 24.55 3.18
C THR A 550 -0.93 25.15 2.09
N CYS A 551 -2.07 25.71 2.49
CA CYS A 551 -2.87 26.59 1.64
C CYS A 551 -2.21 27.97 1.53
N THR A 552 -2.24 28.54 0.34
CA THR A 552 -1.94 29.96 0.11
C THR A 552 -3.17 30.60 -0.50
N TYR A 553 -3.65 31.67 0.10
CA TYR A 553 -4.85 32.39 -0.30
C TYR A 553 -4.47 33.66 -1.03
N TYR A 554 -5.27 34.06 -1.99
CA TYR A 554 -4.97 35.20 -2.86
C TYR A 554 -6.10 36.23 -2.76
N SER A 555 -5.73 37.51 -2.67
CA SER A 555 -6.66 38.65 -2.73
C SER A 555 -6.87 39.19 -4.14
N SER A 556 -5.96 38.86 -5.06
CA SER A 556 -6.08 39.10 -6.51
C SER A 556 -5.38 37.96 -7.26
N LEU A 557 -5.92 37.62 -8.43
CA LEU A 557 -5.36 36.62 -9.35
C LEU A 557 -4.92 37.26 -10.70
N ASP A 558 -4.81 38.59 -10.77
CA ASP A 558 -4.69 39.36 -12.01
C ASP A 558 -3.42 39.06 -12.86
N ASN A 559 -2.47 38.31 -12.33
CA ASN A 559 -1.25 37.90 -13.04
C ASN A 559 -1.20 36.41 -13.42
N LEU A 560 -2.25 35.63 -13.16
CA LEU A 560 -2.25 34.20 -13.50
C LEU A 560 -2.41 33.94 -15.00
N ASP A 561 -3.25 34.73 -15.68
CA ASP A 561 -3.47 34.59 -17.14
C ASP A 561 -2.23 34.98 -17.97
N LYS A 562 -1.16 35.49 -17.35
CA LYS A 562 0.09 35.93 -18.04
C LYS A 562 1.26 34.96 -17.90
N LEU A 563 1.09 33.83 -17.19
CA LEU A 563 2.16 32.87 -16.91
C LEU A 563 2.15 31.63 -17.81
N GLU A 564 1.42 31.67 -18.92
CA GLU A 564 1.46 30.63 -19.95
C GLU A 564 2.89 30.50 -20.53
N GLU A 565 3.37 29.24 -20.60
CA GLU A 565 4.48 28.72 -21.43
C GLU A 565 5.95 28.72 -20.98
N THR A 566 6.44 29.52 -20.03
CA THR A 566 7.93 29.66 -19.89
C THR A 566 8.63 28.86 -18.78
N SER A 567 7.91 28.13 -17.92
CA SER A 567 8.55 27.35 -16.84
C SER A 567 8.66 25.86 -17.17
N GLU A 568 9.78 25.45 -17.77
CA GLU A 568 10.14 24.04 -18.01
C GLU A 568 10.38 23.20 -16.73
N ARG A 569 10.26 23.79 -15.53
CA ARG A 569 10.35 22.99 -14.29
C ARG A 569 9.00 22.35 -14.00
N PRO A 570 8.90 21.00 -13.99
CA PRO A 570 7.70 20.31 -13.55
C PRO A 570 7.50 20.57 -12.06
N LEU A 571 6.68 21.57 -11.73
CA LEU A 571 6.16 21.78 -10.38
C LEU A 571 5.09 20.72 -10.14
N SER A 572 5.52 19.52 -9.79
CA SER A 572 4.73 18.29 -9.84
C SER A 572 3.53 18.21 -8.88
N GLN A 573 3.27 19.21 -8.03
CA GLN A 573 2.28 19.12 -6.95
C GLN A 573 1.53 20.43 -6.63
N TYR A 574 1.31 21.30 -7.63
CA TYR A 574 0.62 22.58 -7.40
C TYR A 574 -0.65 22.70 -8.25
N TRP A 575 -1.75 23.06 -7.59
CA TRP A 575 -3.00 23.49 -8.21
C TRP A 575 -3.42 24.85 -7.63
N VAL A 576 -4.16 25.61 -8.44
CA VAL A 576 -4.80 26.87 -8.06
C VAL A 576 -6.31 26.71 -8.29
N ALA A 577 -7.12 27.12 -7.32
CA ALA A 577 -8.57 27.15 -7.40
C ALA A 577 -9.04 28.60 -7.30
N ARG A 578 -9.60 29.14 -8.38
CA ARG A 578 -10.14 30.50 -8.46
C ARG A 578 -11.62 30.51 -8.11
N LEU A 579 -12.03 31.33 -7.15
CA LEU A 579 -13.44 31.52 -6.85
C LEU A 579 -14.10 32.26 -8.03
N THR A 580 -15.14 31.69 -8.65
CA THR A 580 -15.79 32.28 -9.84
C THR A 580 -16.97 33.18 -9.51
N ASP A 581 -17.57 32.98 -8.34
CA ASP A 581 -18.82 33.62 -7.95
C ASP A 581 -18.55 34.52 -6.74
N GLN A 582 -18.14 35.76 -6.99
CA GLN A 582 -18.23 36.84 -6.00
C GLN A 582 -19.43 37.71 -6.37
N SER A 583 -20.57 37.47 -5.73
CA SER A 583 -21.77 38.30 -5.80
C SER A 583 -21.76 39.38 -4.73
#